data_AF-A0A1B1E2B5-F1
#
_entry.id   AF-A0A1B1E2B5-F1
#
_cell.length_a   1.000
_cell.length_b   1.000
_cell.length_c   1.000
_cell.angle_alpha   90.00
_cell.angle_beta   90.00
_cell.angle_gamma   90.00
#
_symmetry.space_group_name_H-M   'P 1'
#
loop_
_entity.id
_entity.type
_entity.pdbx_description
1 polymer ?
#
loop_
_entity_poly.entity_id
_entity_poly.type
_entity_poly.pdbx_seq_one_letter_code
_entity_poly.pdbx_strand_id
1 'polypeptide(L)'
;MATRFKKNRKKRGHVSAGHGRIGKHRKHPGGRGKAGGMHHMRINFDKYHPGYFGKVGMRHFNLLKNRKFCPTINVDKLWGLLPEEKKKEFFENKNIAPVIDVTRKGFFKVLGNGKLKHNQPIVVKARYFSSVAEKKIKAVGGQCVLVA
;
A
#
# COMPACT_ATOMS: atom_id res chain seq x y z
N MET A 1 21.53 18.55 -13.32
CA MET A 1 21.11 18.63 -14.74
C MET A 1 21.89 19.73 -15.44
N ALA A 2 22.57 19.41 -16.54
CA ALA A 2 23.31 20.41 -17.33
C ALA A 2 22.35 21.43 -17.97
N THR A 3 22.76 22.71 -18.00
CA THR A 3 21.94 23.81 -18.52
C THR A 3 21.70 23.76 -20.04
N ARG A 4 22.54 22.99 -20.76
CA ARG A 4 22.48 22.74 -22.21
C ARG A 4 21.12 22.29 -22.72
N PHE A 5 20.44 21.40 -22.00
CA PHE A 5 19.18 20.79 -22.45
C PHE A 5 17.93 21.58 -22.02
N LYS A 6 18.08 22.75 -21.37
CA LYS A 6 16.94 23.57 -20.94
C LYS A 6 16.26 24.25 -22.14
N LYS A 7 14.94 24.17 -22.22
CA LYS A 7 14.11 24.84 -23.25
C LYS A 7 14.42 26.33 -23.39
N ASN A 8 14.79 27.01 -22.31
CA ASN A 8 15.12 28.43 -22.32
C ASN A 8 16.36 28.78 -23.16
N ARG A 9 17.30 27.84 -23.37
CA ARG A 9 18.47 28.08 -24.23
C ARG A 9 18.05 28.32 -25.69
N LYS A 10 17.07 27.57 -26.19
CA LYS A 10 16.52 27.70 -27.55
C LYS A 10 15.60 28.91 -27.74
N LYS A 11 15.22 29.60 -26.66
CA LYS A 11 14.27 30.73 -26.69
C LYS A 11 14.94 32.11 -26.75
N ARG A 12 16.28 32.20 -26.71
CA ARG A 12 16.99 33.48 -26.90
C ARG A 12 16.73 33.99 -28.32
N GLY A 13 16.40 35.28 -28.47
CA GLY A 13 15.93 35.87 -29.73
C GLY A 13 14.41 35.82 -29.94
N HIS A 14 13.67 35.04 -29.15
CA HIS A 14 12.20 35.05 -29.20
C HIS A 14 11.63 36.17 -28.32
N VAL A 15 10.79 37.03 -28.89
CA VAL A 15 10.23 38.23 -28.22
C VAL A 15 9.54 37.97 -26.88
N SER A 16 8.82 36.85 -26.71
CA SER A 16 8.02 36.56 -25.50
C SER A 16 8.49 35.33 -24.71
N ALA A 17 9.61 34.71 -25.11
CA ALA A 17 10.11 33.45 -24.55
C ALA A 17 9.02 32.35 -24.42
N GLY A 18 8.00 32.35 -25.28
CA GLY A 18 6.92 31.37 -25.28
C GLY A 18 5.79 31.61 -24.25
N HIS A 19 5.65 32.83 -23.73
CA HIS A 19 4.56 33.21 -22.83
C HIS A 19 3.47 34.09 -23.49
N GLY A 20 3.47 34.17 -24.83
CA GLY A 20 2.48 34.92 -25.61
C GLY A 20 2.70 36.44 -25.60
N ARG A 21 2.13 37.15 -26.57
CA ARG A 21 2.22 38.62 -26.68
C ARG A 21 1.19 39.35 -25.81
N ILE A 22 -0.05 38.86 -25.80
CA ILE A 22 -1.21 39.52 -25.15
C ILE A 22 -1.30 39.16 -23.66
N GLY A 23 -1.40 37.86 -23.33
CA GLY A 23 -1.61 37.40 -21.96
C GLY A 23 -0.44 37.68 -21.01
N LYS A 24 0.79 37.54 -21.52
CA LYS A 24 2.09 37.70 -20.82
C LYS A 24 2.25 36.80 -19.59
N HIS A 25 3.50 36.60 -19.17
CA HIS A 25 3.78 35.94 -17.89
C HIS A 25 3.72 36.98 -16.77
N ARG A 26 2.65 36.92 -15.96
CA ARG A 26 2.44 37.80 -14.81
C ARG A 26 2.66 37.05 -13.50
N LYS A 27 2.87 37.79 -12.40
CA LYS A 27 3.32 37.21 -11.11
C LYS A 27 2.36 36.13 -10.56
N HIS A 28 1.08 36.44 -10.33
CA HIS A 28 0.12 35.49 -9.73
C HIS A 28 -1.33 35.68 -10.23
N PRO A 29 -1.63 35.38 -11.50
CA PRO A 29 -3.01 35.36 -11.97
C PRO A 29 -3.79 34.26 -11.23
N GLY A 30 -4.95 34.60 -10.65
CA GLY A 30 -5.81 33.65 -9.93
C GLY A 30 -5.44 33.41 -8.45
N GLY A 31 -4.40 34.07 -7.93
CA GLY A 31 -3.97 33.95 -6.54
C GLY A 31 -2.77 33.02 -6.34
N ARG A 32 -2.43 32.74 -5.07
CA ARG A 32 -1.29 31.89 -4.68
C ARG A 32 -1.79 30.61 -4.02
N GLY A 33 -1.11 29.50 -4.27
CA GLY A 33 -1.41 28.22 -3.64
C GLY A 33 -2.82 27.72 -3.97
N LYS A 34 -3.63 27.45 -2.95
CA LYS A 34 -5.00 26.92 -3.06
C LYS A 34 -6.09 28.00 -2.96
N ALA A 35 -5.74 29.26 -3.25
CA ALA A 35 -6.68 30.38 -3.21
C ALA A 35 -7.85 30.17 -4.20
N GLY A 36 -9.05 30.63 -3.83
CA GLY A 36 -10.21 30.56 -4.71
C GLY A 36 -10.82 29.17 -4.89
N GLY A 37 -10.43 28.17 -4.10
CA GLY A 37 -10.88 26.79 -4.28
C GLY A 37 -12.39 26.56 -4.12
N MET A 38 -13.11 27.46 -3.44
CA MET A 38 -14.59 27.46 -3.37
C MET A 38 -15.24 28.54 -4.26
N HIS A 39 -14.43 29.35 -4.94
CA HIS A 39 -14.84 30.49 -5.74
C HIS A 39 -14.40 30.29 -7.20
N HIS A 40 -13.49 31.11 -7.72
CA HIS A 40 -13.09 31.11 -9.14
C HIS A 40 -12.25 29.90 -9.57
N MET A 41 -11.73 29.08 -8.64
CA MET A 41 -11.06 27.81 -8.93
C MET A 41 -11.91 26.58 -8.55
N ARG A 42 -13.20 26.77 -8.23
CA ARG A 42 -14.11 25.72 -7.75
C ARG A 42 -14.19 24.51 -8.66
N ILE A 43 -14.32 24.71 -9.97
CA ILE A 43 -14.45 23.60 -10.94
C ILE A 43 -13.25 22.64 -10.82
N ASN A 44 -12.04 23.16 -10.59
CA ASN A 44 -10.85 22.32 -10.44
C ASN A 44 -10.90 21.47 -9.15
N PHE A 45 -11.40 22.04 -8.05
CA PHE A 45 -11.55 21.31 -6.79
C PHE A 45 -12.68 20.30 -6.85
N ASP A 46 -13.85 20.69 -7.34
CA ASP A 46 -15.03 19.81 -7.40
C ASP A 46 -14.79 18.64 -8.38
N LYS A 47 -14.09 18.88 -9.51
CA LYS A 47 -13.85 17.86 -10.53
C LYS A 47 -12.77 16.85 -10.13
N TYR A 48 -11.66 17.31 -9.57
CA TYR A 48 -10.48 16.45 -9.34
C TYR A 48 -10.26 16.09 -7.87
N HIS A 49 -10.85 16.83 -6.94
CA HIS A 49 -10.65 16.65 -5.50
C HIS A 49 -11.99 16.71 -4.73
N PRO A 50 -12.99 15.89 -5.08
CA PRO A 50 -14.26 15.87 -4.35
C PRO A 50 -14.03 15.48 -2.88
N GLY A 51 -14.70 16.18 -1.98
CA GLY A 51 -14.53 15.99 -0.53
C GLY A 51 -13.35 16.76 0.09
N TYR A 52 -12.65 17.60 -0.68
CA TYR A 52 -11.57 18.44 -0.16
C TYR A 52 -12.06 19.44 0.92
N PHE A 53 -13.25 20.00 0.74
CA PHE A 53 -13.89 20.87 1.70
C PHE A 53 -14.92 20.09 2.53
N GLY A 54 -14.86 20.22 3.85
CA GLY A 54 -15.76 19.57 4.79
C GLY A 54 -15.03 19.01 6.00
N LYS A 55 -15.79 18.42 6.93
CA LYS A 55 -15.28 17.77 8.13
C LYS A 55 -15.97 16.42 8.30
N VAL A 56 -15.19 15.37 8.53
CA VAL A 56 -15.68 13.99 8.72
C VAL A 56 -14.98 13.32 9.90
N GLY A 57 -15.68 12.39 10.57
CA GLY A 57 -15.13 11.56 11.64
C GLY A 57 -14.84 12.30 12.97
N MET A 58 -14.14 11.60 13.88
CA MET A 58 -13.80 12.09 15.22
C MET A 58 -12.29 12.32 15.36
N ARG A 59 -11.89 13.37 16.10
CA ARG A 59 -10.47 13.70 16.33
C ARG A 59 -9.87 12.79 17.39
N HIS A 60 -8.76 12.11 17.07
CA HIS A 60 -8.00 11.28 18.00
C HIS A 60 -6.67 11.95 18.35
N PHE A 61 -6.53 12.40 19.59
CA PHE A 61 -5.30 13.02 20.09
C PHE A 61 -4.21 11.97 20.39
N ASN A 62 -2.94 12.37 20.37
CA ASN A 62 -1.79 11.53 20.72
C ASN A 62 -1.81 10.14 20.06
N LEU A 63 -2.02 10.10 18.74
CA LEU A 63 -2.08 8.84 17.99
C LEU A 63 -0.73 8.12 17.99
N LEU A 64 -0.64 7.04 18.76
CA LEU A 64 0.50 6.13 18.77
C LEU A 64 0.33 5.03 17.73
N LYS A 65 0.96 5.19 16.57
CA LYS A 65 0.87 4.23 15.45
C LYS A 65 1.39 2.83 15.81
N ASN A 66 2.39 2.75 16.69
CA ASN A 66 3.00 1.48 17.10
C ASN A 66 1.99 0.56 17.82
N ARG A 67 1.02 1.11 18.55
CA ARG A 67 -0.05 0.33 19.19
C ARG A 67 -1.05 -0.26 18.19
N LYS A 68 -1.19 0.38 17.02
CA LYS A 68 -2.05 -0.08 15.91
C LYS A 68 -1.27 -0.89 14.87
N PHE A 69 0.00 -1.21 15.14
CA PHE A 69 0.84 -1.94 14.20
C PHE A 69 0.36 -3.39 14.10
N CYS A 70 -0.18 -3.75 12.93
CA CYS A 70 -0.67 -5.09 12.64
C CYS A 70 -0.44 -5.43 11.15
N PRO A 71 0.81 -5.71 10.76
CA PRO A 71 1.14 -6.15 9.41
C PRO A 71 0.44 -7.48 9.10
N THR A 72 -0.16 -7.56 7.92
CA THR A 72 -0.99 -8.69 7.49
C THR A 72 -0.34 -9.49 6.36
N ILE A 73 -0.54 -10.80 6.36
CA ILE A 73 -0.19 -11.69 5.24
C ILE A 73 -1.40 -12.53 4.84
N ASN A 74 -1.51 -12.86 3.55
CA ASN A 74 -2.58 -13.72 3.03
C ASN A 74 -2.11 -15.19 2.95
N VAL A 75 -3.07 -16.12 3.00
CA VAL A 75 -2.80 -17.57 2.96
C VAL A 75 -2.04 -18.02 1.71
N ASP A 76 -2.25 -17.38 0.56
CA ASP A 76 -1.58 -17.68 -0.71
C ASP A 76 -0.05 -17.48 -0.66
N LYS A 77 0.42 -16.59 0.20
CA LYS A 77 1.85 -16.23 0.34
C LYS A 77 2.56 -16.97 1.46
N LEU A 78 1.88 -17.77 2.27
CA LEU A 78 2.48 -18.49 3.40
C LEU A 78 3.62 -19.41 2.95
N TRP A 79 3.41 -20.17 1.87
CA TRP A 79 4.45 -21.01 1.27
C TRP A 79 5.65 -20.21 0.73
N GLY A 80 5.47 -18.94 0.41
CA GLY A 80 6.55 -18.04 0.01
C GLY A 80 7.55 -17.73 1.13
N LEU A 81 7.14 -17.87 2.40
CA LEU A 81 7.99 -17.53 3.55
C LEU A 81 9.06 -18.58 3.87
N LEU A 82 8.88 -19.80 3.37
CA LEU A 82 9.85 -20.87 3.52
C LEU A 82 11.01 -20.69 2.52
N PRO A 83 12.27 -21.04 2.89
CA PRO A 83 13.36 -21.19 1.93
C PRO A 83 13.05 -22.28 0.89
N GLU A 84 13.58 -22.16 -0.32
CA GLU A 84 13.29 -23.12 -1.40
C GLU A 84 13.77 -24.55 -1.11
N GLU A 85 14.91 -24.69 -0.44
CA GLU A 85 15.46 -25.99 -0.01
C GLU A 85 14.46 -26.73 0.90
N LYS A 86 13.95 -26.04 1.91
CA LYS A 86 12.94 -26.59 2.83
C LYS A 86 11.62 -26.91 2.13
N LYS A 87 11.22 -26.11 1.14
CA LYS A 87 10.02 -26.44 0.35
C LYS A 87 10.16 -27.80 -0.33
N LYS A 88 11.31 -28.07 -0.98
CA LYS A 88 11.56 -29.35 -1.65
C LYS A 88 11.49 -30.53 -0.67
N GLU A 89 12.13 -30.39 0.50
CA GLU A 89 12.08 -31.40 1.58
C GLU A 89 10.65 -31.72 2.03
N PHE A 90 9.79 -30.71 2.22
CA PHE A 90 8.38 -30.91 2.61
C PHE A 90 7.49 -31.36 1.44
N PHE A 91 7.91 -31.18 0.18
CA PHE A 91 7.23 -31.79 -0.96
C PHE A 91 7.49 -33.29 -1.05
N GLU A 92 8.70 -33.71 -0.74
CA GLU A 92 9.10 -35.11 -0.71
C GLU A 92 8.52 -35.83 0.52
N ASN A 93 8.60 -35.21 1.71
CA ASN A 93 8.13 -35.77 2.97
C ASN A 93 6.74 -35.26 3.37
N LYS A 94 5.69 -35.86 2.83
CA LYS A 94 4.28 -35.47 3.10
C LYS A 94 3.80 -35.75 4.53
N ASN A 95 4.53 -36.54 5.32
CA ASN A 95 4.17 -36.88 6.70
C ASN A 95 4.50 -35.74 7.70
N ILE A 96 5.35 -34.79 7.32
CA ILE A 96 5.81 -33.72 8.20
C ILE A 96 5.23 -32.39 7.71
N ALA A 97 4.40 -31.73 8.54
CA ALA A 97 3.83 -30.43 8.23
C ALA A 97 4.81 -29.29 8.61
N PRO A 98 5.11 -28.34 7.71
CA PRO A 98 5.97 -27.21 8.03
C PRO A 98 5.29 -26.27 9.04
N VAL A 99 6.09 -25.81 10.01
CA VAL A 99 5.68 -24.77 10.96
C VAL A 99 6.13 -23.41 10.42
N ILE A 100 5.15 -22.58 10.06
CA ILE A 100 5.39 -21.23 9.54
C ILE A 100 5.08 -20.23 10.64
N ASP A 101 6.14 -19.67 11.23
CA ASP A 101 6.03 -18.57 12.18
C ASP A 101 6.05 -17.23 11.45
N VAL A 102 4.86 -16.64 11.27
CA VAL A 102 4.72 -15.36 10.56
C VAL A 102 5.16 -14.18 11.42
N THR A 103 5.20 -14.34 12.75
CA THR A 103 5.64 -13.26 13.67
C THR A 103 7.12 -12.98 13.55
N ARG A 104 7.95 -14.03 13.43
CA ARG A 104 9.39 -13.91 13.12
C ARG A 104 9.66 -13.27 11.77
N LYS A 105 8.71 -13.35 10.84
CA LYS A 105 8.78 -12.72 9.52
C LYS A 105 8.16 -11.32 9.50
N GLY A 106 7.78 -10.78 10.68
CA GLY A 106 7.28 -9.43 10.82
C GLY A 106 5.78 -9.27 10.50
N PHE A 107 4.99 -10.35 10.48
CA PHE A 107 3.54 -10.30 10.29
C PHE A 107 2.80 -10.71 11.55
N PHE A 108 1.68 -10.05 11.86
CA PHE A 108 0.88 -10.32 13.06
C PHE A 108 -0.46 -10.99 12.74
N LYS A 109 -1.04 -10.73 11.56
CA LYS A 109 -2.36 -11.25 11.19
C LYS A 109 -2.37 -12.01 9.87
N VAL A 110 -2.99 -13.18 9.86
CA VAL A 110 -3.21 -13.98 8.64
C VAL A 110 -4.62 -13.79 8.10
N LEU A 111 -4.71 -13.41 6.83
CA LEU A 111 -5.93 -13.13 6.09
C LEU A 111 -6.21 -14.20 5.03
N GLY A 112 -7.49 -14.39 4.71
CA GLY A 112 -7.97 -15.52 3.90
C GLY A 112 -8.00 -15.30 2.39
N ASN A 113 -7.34 -14.28 1.83
CA ASN A 113 -7.36 -14.07 0.38
C ASN A 113 -6.51 -15.14 -0.35
N GLY A 114 -6.97 -15.55 -1.54
CA GLY A 114 -6.31 -16.57 -2.36
C GLY A 114 -6.54 -18.01 -1.90
N LYS A 115 -5.80 -18.95 -2.50
CA LYS A 115 -5.84 -20.38 -2.19
C LYS A 115 -4.47 -20.82 -1.66
N LEU A 116 -4.46 -21.80 -0.77
CA LEU A 116 -3.23 -22.48 -0.40
C LEU A 116 -2.77 -23.28 -1.63
N LYS A 117 -1.59 -22.94 -2.16
CA LYS A 117 -1.10 -23.47 -3.45
C LYS A 117 -0.88 -24.98 -3.44
N HIS A 118 -0.59 -25.53 -2.27
CA HIS A 118 -0.33 -26.94 -2.08
C HIS A 118 -1.39 -27.45 -1.12
N ASN A 119 -2.09 -28.53 -1.49
CA ASN A 119 -3.08 -29.19 -0.63
C ASN A 119 -2.38 -30.02 0.46
N GLN A 120 -1.37 -29.42 1.09
CA GLN A 120 -0.52 -29.99 2.11
C GLN A 120 -0.84 -29.30 3.45
N PRO A 121 -0.83 -30.06 4.55
CA PRO A 121 -1.08 -29.51 5.87
C PRO A 121 0.03 -28.54 6.27
N ILE A 122 -0.34 -27.38 6.80
CA ILE A 122 0.60 -26.38 7.33
C ILE A 122 0.21 -25.96 8.74
N VAL A 123 1.21 -25.78 9.61
CA VAL A 123 0.98 -25.24 10.95
C VAL A 123 1.41 -23.78 10.94
N VAL A 124 0.48 -22.86 11.18
CA VAL A 124 0.75 -21.42 11.10
C VAL A 124 0.69 -20.82 12.49
N LYS A 125 1.77 -20.16 12.92
CA LYS A 125 1.83 -19.39 14.16
C LYS A 125 1.65 -17.90 13.86
N ALA A 126 0.61 -17.27 14.42
CA ALA A 126 0.34 -15.84 14.27
C ALA A 126 -0.42 -15.27 15.47
N ARG A 127 -0.42 -13.94 15.64
CA ARG A 127 -1.18 -13.28 16.71
C ARG A 127 -2.68 -13.26 16.45
N TYR A 128 -3.05 -13.14 15.17
CA TYR A 128 -4.45 -13.07 14.74
C TYR A 128 -4.70 -13.87 13.47
N PHE A 129 -5.89 -14.46 13.37
CA PHE A 129 -6.39 -15.11 12.16
C PHE A 129 -7.75 -14.52 11.79
N SER A 130 -8.01 -14.38 10.48
CA SER A 130 -9.38 -14.19 10.00
C SER A 130 -10.13 -15.54 9.98
N SER A 131 -11.44 -15.53 10.21
CA SER A 131 -12.26 -16.76 10.16
C SER A 131 -12.10 -17.53 8.84
N VAL A 132 -12.02 -16.81 7.71
CA VAL A 132 -11.81 -17.42 6.39
C VAL A 132 -10.43 -18.06 6.26
N ALA A 133 -9.38 -17.43 6.80
CA ALA A 133 -8.03 -18.01 6.80
C ALA A 133 -7.99 -19.29 7.63
N GLU A 134 -8.58 -19.26 8.81
CA GLU A 134 -8.62 -20.42 9.70
C GLU A 134 -9.37 -21.59 9.05
N LYS A 135 -10.54 -21.34 8.46
CA LYS A 135 -11.31 -22.36 7.71
C LYS A 135 -10.47 -22.98 6.59
N LYS A 136 -9.73 -22.16 5.82
CA LYS A 136 -8.88 -22.64 4.72
C LYS A 136 -7.69 -23.46 5.20
N ILE A 137 -7.04 -23.04 6.28
CA ILE A 137 -5.90 -23.76 6.86
C ILE A 137 -6.37 -25.11 7.43
N LYS A 138 -7.50 -25.13 8.14
CA LYS A 138 -8.11 -26.38 8.64
C LYS A 138 -8.57 -27.31 7.51
N ALA A 139 -9.11 -26.76 6.42
CA ALA A 139 -9.57 -27.55 5.28
C ALA A 139 -8.45 -28.33 4.58
N VAL A 140 -7.19 -27.85 4.62
CA VAL A 140 -6.02 -28.58 4.09
C VAL A 140 -5.36 -29.49 5.14
N GLY A 141 -6.00 -29.71 6.29
CA GLY A 141 -5.45 -30.49 7.41
C GLY A 141 -4.38 -29.75 8.22
N GLY A 142 -4.27 -28.44 8.06
CA GLY A 142 -3.36 -27.59 8.82
C GLY A 142 -3.93 -27.13 10.16
N GLN A 143 -3.07 -26.53 10.99
CA GLN A 143 -3.44 -26.01 12.31
C GLN A 143 -3.08 -24.53 12.45
N CYS A 144 -3.98 -23.75 13.03
CA CYS A 144 -3.70 -22.37 13.43
C CYS A 144 -3.28 -22.34 14.90
N VAL A 145 -2.13 -21.75 15.19
CA VAL A 145 -1.58 -21.61 16.55
C VAL A 145 -1.49 -20.12 16.86
N LEU A 146 -2.16 -19.70 17.93
CA LEU A 146 -2.11 -18.32 18.40
C LEU A 146 -0.83 -18.09 19.21
N VAL A 147 -0.19 -16.95 18.98
CA VAL A 147 0.99 -16.49 19.73
C VAL A 147 0.75 -15.06 20.23
N ALA A 148 1.33 -14.73 21.39
CA ALA A 148 1.14 -13.43 22.04
C ALA A 148 1.85 -12.28 21.33
#